data_AF-I8AK90-F1
#
_entry.id   AF-I8AK90-F1
#
_cell.length_a   1.000
_cell.length_b   1.000
_cell.length_c   1.000
_cell.angle_alpha   90.00
_cell.angle_beta   90.00
_cell.angle_gamma   90.00
#
_symmetry.space_group_name_H-M   'P 1'
#
loop_
_entity.id
_entity.type
_entity.pdbx_description
1 polymer ?
#
loop_
_entity_poly.entity_id
_entity_poly.type
_entity_poly.pdbx_seq_one_letter_code
_entity_poly.pdbx_strand_id
1 'polypeptide(L)'
;MKGTLPLMPSDRQMIETAVASYQMELGGYHLRLFNIAAEKVLTSQPIDGMEFKYIMRALNKYAYNALETNKADVADSYWNLAKWVQHSLARFQKKNGPKVMV
;
A
#
# COMPACT_ATOMS: atom_id res chain seq x y z
N MET A 1 10.37 -14.32 -3.23
CA MET A 1 9.22 -14.67 -4.11
C MET A 1 8.50 -13.39 -4.49
N LYS A 2 7.88 -13.34 -5.67
CA LYS A 2 7.33 -12.14 -6.29
C LYS A 2 5.84 -12.36 -6.61
N GLY A 3 4.99 -11.37 -6.37
CA GLY A 3 3.53 -11.42 -6.63
C GLY A 3 3.04 -10.14 -7.30
N THR A 4 1.79 -10.12 -7.75
CA THR A 4 1.15 -8.92 -8.31
C THR A 4 -0.03 -8.50 -7.45
N LEU A 5 -0.30 -7.19 -7.40
CA LEU A 5 -1.48 -6.64 -6.75
C LEU A 5 -2.47 -6.20 -7.84
N PRO A 6 -3.57 -6.94 -8.07
CA PRO A 6 -4.57 -6.55 -9.05
C PRO A 6 -5.36 -5.37 -8.50
N LEU A 7 -5.19 -4.19 -9.08
CA LEU A 7 -5.86 -2.95 -8.66
C LEU A 7 -6.95 -2.58 -9.66
N MET A 8 -8.14 -2.21 -9.15
CA MET A 8 -9.11 -1.51 -9.98
C MET A 8 -8.62 -0.09 -10.30
N PRO A 9 -9.11 0.55 -11.37
CA PRO A 9 -8.73 1.93 -11.70
C PRO A 9 -8.93 2.92 -10.53
N SER A 10 -10.02 2.75 -9.77
CA SER A 10 -10.30 3.54 -8.55
C SER A 10 -9.25 3.33 -7.46
N ASP A 11 -8.90 2.06 -7.18
CA ASP A 11 -7.91 1.72 -6.15
C ASP A 11 -6.54 2.30 -6.50
N ARG A 12 -6.19 2.24 -7.79
CA ARG A 12 -4.96 2.83 -8.32
C ARG A 12 -4.92 4.33 -8.08
N GLN A 13 -5.97 5.06 -8.42
CA GLN A 13 -6.03 6.51 -8.22
C GLN A 13 -5.94 6.89 -6.73
N MET A 14 -6.58 6.12 -5.85
CA MET A 14 -6.46 6.30 -4.41
C MET A 14 -5.03 6.04 -3.92
N ILE A 15 -4.38 4.97 -4.39
CA ILE A 15 -2.99 4.67 -4.05
C ILE A 15 -2.07 5.79 -4.54
N GLU A 16 -2.24 6.29 -5.76
CA GLU A 16 -1.46 7.42 -6.31
C GLU A 16 -1.59 8.66 -5.42
N THR A 17 -2.82 8.97 -4.99
CA THR A 17 -3.10 10.11 -4.11
C THR A 17 -2.44 9.95 -2.75
N ALA A 18 -2.57 8.78 -2.11
CA ALA A 18 -1.93 8.50 -0.83
C ALA A 18 -0.39 8.50 -0.92
N VAL A 19 0.16 7.94 -2.00
CA VAL A 19 1.61 7.91 -2.28
C VAL A 19 2.15 9.33 -2.42
N ALA A 20 1.51 10.17 -3.25
CA ALA A 20 1.92 11.55 -3.46
C ALA A 20 1.88 12.35 -2.15
N SER A 21 0.84 12.15 -1.33
CA SER A 21 0.74 12.79 -0.02
C SER A 21 1.87 12.34 0.92
N TYR A 22 2.14 11.05 1.00
CA TYR A 22 3.11 10.50 1.94
C TYR A 22 4.57 10.78 1.51
N GLN A 23 4.84 10.88 0.20
CA GLN A 23 6.15 11.25 -0.34
C GLN A 23 6.66 12.57 0.21
N MET A 24 5.78 13.56 0.38
CA MET A 24 6.13 14.89 0.89
C MET A 24 6.68 14.85 2.32
N GLU A 25 6.37 13.80 3.09
CA GLU A 25 6.81 13.63 4.48
C GLU A 25 8.11 12.82 4.60
N LEU A 26 8.60 12.24 3.50
CA LEU A 26 9.77 11.38 3.49
C LEU A 26 11.00 12.12 2.95
N GLY A 27 12.15 11.86 3.57
CA GLY A 27 13.45 12.40 3.16
C GLY A 27 14.50 11.32 2.89
N GLY A 28 15.51 11.67 2.09
CA GLY A 28 16.72 10.88 1.90
C GLY A 28 16.48 9.44 1.45
N TYR A 29 17.10 8.49 2.15
CA TYR A 29 17.06 7.06 1.80
C TYR A 29 15.65 6.46 1.91
N HIS A 30 14.85 6.90 2.89
CA HIS A 30 13.49 6.40 3.07
C HIS A 30 12.56 6.78 1.93
N LEU A 31 12.70 8.02 1.42
CA LEU A 31 11.98 8.46 0.22
C LEU A 31 12.35 7.60 -0.98
N ARG A 32 13.63 7.30 -1.18
CA ARG A 32 14.09 6.46 -2.29
C ARG A 32 13.49 5.06 -2.23
N LEU A 33 13.51 4.39 -1.08
CA LEU A 33 12.91 3.07 -0.92
C LEU A 33 11.40 3.09 -1.14
N PHE A 34 10.73 4.12 -0.61
CA PHE A 34 9.30 4.30 -0.80
C PHE A 34 8.93 4.50 -2.27
N ASN A 35 9.68 5.32 -3.00
CA ASN A 35 9.43 5.59 -4.42
C ASN A 35 9.56 4.33 -5.27
N ILE A 36 10.61 3.53 -5.04
CA ILE A 36 10.79 2.24 -5.72
C ILE A 36 9.61 1.31 -5.43
N ALA A 37 9.17 1.25 -4.17
CA ALA A 37 8.06 0.42 -3.76
C ALA A 37 6.73 0.85 -4.41
N ALA A 38 6.45 2.15 -4.40
CA ALA A 38 5.26 2.73 -4.98
C ALA A 38 5.22 2.55 -6.50
N GLU A 39 6.34 2.80 -7.19
CA GLU A 39 6.47 2.61 -8.64
C GLU A 39 6.15 1.16 -9.02
N LYS A 40 6.68 0.18 -8.28
CA LYS A 40 6.38 -1.23 -8.57
C LYS A 40 4.90 -1.56 -8.47
N VAL A 41 4.23 -1.05 -7.43
CA VAL A 41 2.78 -1.29 -7.24
C VAL A 41 1.97 -0.63 -8.35
N LEU A 42 2.29 0.62 -8.67
CA LEU A 42 1.59 1.39 -9.71
C LEU A 42 1.86 0.82 -11.10
N THR A 43 3.07 0.38 -11.41
CA THR A 43 3.35 -0.24 -12.72
C THR A 43 3.00 -1.72 -12.79
N SER A 44 2.32 -2.25 -11.75
CA SER A 44 1.94 -3.67 -11.64
C SER A 44 3.13 -4.62 -11.81
N GLN A 45 4.32 -4.15 -11.44
CA GLN A 45 5.51 -4.97 -11.38
C GLN A 45 5.40 -5.99 -10.24
N PRO A 46 6.24 -7.03 -10.27
CA PRO A 46 6.24 -7.99 -9.19
C PRO A 46 6.73 -7.38 -7.88
N ILE A 47 5.93 -7.53 -6.84
CA ILE A 47 6.13 -7.01 -5.49
C ILE A 47 6.38 -8.12 -4.47
N ASP A 48 6.98 -7.77 -3.35
CA ASP A 48 7.14 -8.58 -2.16
C ASP A 48 6.50 -7.90 -0.93
N GLY A 49 6.68 -8.50 0.26
CA GLY A 49 6.05 -8.04 1.48
C GLY A 49 6.41 -6.60 1.89
N MET A 50 7.52 -6.04 1.41
CA MET A 50 7.93 -4.68 1.70
C MET A 50 7.06 -3.66 0.96
N GLU A 51 6.79 -3.87 -0.33
CA GLU A 51 5.94 -2.95 -1.09
C GLU A 51 4.52 -2.90 -0.55
N PHE A 52 3.94 -4.05 -0.16
CA PHE A 52 2.64 -4.08 0.53
C PHE A 52 2.63 -3.19 1.77
N LYS A 53 3.69 -3.26 2.60
CA LYS A 53 3.79 -2.47 3.84
C LYS A 53 3.90 -0.97 3.57
N TYR A 54 4.64 -0.57 2.53
CA TYR A 54 4.75 0.84 2.17
C TYR A 54 3.41 1.42 1.70
N ILE A 55 2.68 0.70 0.85
CA ILE A 55 1.36 1.14 0.40
C ILE A 55 0.36 1.22 1.55
N MET A 56 0.31 0.21 2.43
CA MET A 56 -0.56 0.26 3.61
C MET A 56 -0.23 1.47 4.50
N ARG A 57 1.04 1.80 4.69
CA ARG A 57 1.45 2.99 5.47
C ARG A 57 0.96 4.29 4.83
N ALA A 58 1.14 4.44 3.52
CA ALA A 58 0.67 5.63 2.79
C ALA A 58 -0.85 5.77 2.89
N LEU A 59 -1.60 4.68 2.65
CA LEU A 59 -3.07 4.67 2.73
C LEU A 59 -3.56 5.02 4.13
N ASN A 60 -3.01 4.39 5.16
CA ASN A 60 -3.39 4.65 6.55
C ASN A 60 -3.09 6.10 6.95
N LYS A 61 -1.92 6.63 6.55
CA LYS A 61 -1.56 8.02 6.85
C LYS A 61 -2.52 9.00 6.17
N TYR A 62 -2.84 8.76 4.89
CA TYR A 62 -3.81 9.61 4.19
C TYR A 62 -5.19 9.55 4.85
N ALA A 63 -5.64 8.37 5.29
CA ALA A 63 -6.89 8.22 6.01
C ALA A 63 -6.90 9.01 7.34
N TYR A 64 -5.82 8.98 8.12
CA TYR A 64 -5.70 9.81 9.33
C TYR A 64 -5.77 11.30 9.01
N ASN A 65 -5.04 11.78 8.01
CA ASN A 65 -5.08 13.18 7.58
C ASN A 65 -6.49 13.59 7.09
N ALA A 66 -7.21 12.69 6.41
CA ALA A 66 -8.60 12.91 6.00
C ALA A 66 -9.55 13.00 7.21
N LEU A 67 -9.38 12.15 8.21
CA LEU A 67 -10.14 12.20 9.46
C LEU A 67 -9.91 13.53 10.20
N GLU A 68 -8.66 13.95 10.34
CA GLU A 68 -8.27 15.22 10.98
C GLU A 68 -8.87 16.45 10.29
N THR A 69 -9.21 16.32 8.99
CA THR A 69 -9.84 17.38 8.20
C THR A 69 -11.36 17.22 8.05
N ASN A 70 -12.00 16.44 8.94
CA ASN A 70 -13.44 16.16 8.97
C ASN A 70 -13.99 15.48 7.70
N LYS A 71 -13.16 14.72 6.98
CA LYS A 71 -13.55 13.94 5.79
C LYS A 71 -13.64 12.46 6.14
N ALA A 72 -14.58 12.11 7.02
CA ALA A 72 -14.74 10.75 7.55
C ALA A 72 -14.97 9.70 6.44
N ASP A 73 -15.86 9.99 5.48
CA ASP A 73 -16.14 9.06 4.37
C ASP A 73 -14.90 8.77 3.51
N VAL A 74 -14.03 9.77 3.34
CA VAL A 74 -12.75 9.62 2.65
C VAL A 74 -11.84 8.73 3.48
N ALA A 75 -11.69 9.00 4.79
CA ALA A 75 -10.86 8.19 5.67
C ALA A 75 -11.26 6.71 5.63
N ASP A 76 -12.55 6.41 5.71
CA ASP A 76 -13.10 5.05 5.64
C ASP A 76 -12.75 4.35 4.33
N SER A 77 -12.85 5.05 3.21
CA SER A 77 -12.49 4.51 1.90
C SER A 77 -11.01 4.09 1.85
N TYR A 78 -10.11 4.92 2.37
CA TYR A 78 -8.68 4.63 2.40
C TYR A 78 -8.31 3.51 3.39
N TRP A 79 -8.95 3.45 4.57
CA TRP A 79 -8.75 2.33 5.50
C TRP A 79 -9.26 1.00 4.95
N ASN A 80 -10.40 1.01 4.26
CA ASN A 80 -10.92 -0.19 3.59
C ASN A 80 -9.95 -0.68 2.52
N LEU A 81 -9.37 0.21 1.73
CA LEU A 81 -8.34 -0.14 0.76
C LEU A 81 -7.08 -0.69 1.45
N ALA A 82 -6.61 -0.06 2.53
CA ALA A 82 -5.47 -0.55 3.31
C ALA A 82 -5.70 -1.97 3.86
N LYS A 83 -6.91 -2.25 4.37
CA LYS A 83 -7.32 -3.57 4.84
C LYS A 83 -7.35 -4.60 3.71
N TRP A 84 -7.83 -4.22 2.53
CA TRP A 84 -7.78 -5.09 1.35
C TRP A 84 -6.34 -5.41 0.93
N VAL A 85 -5.43 -4.41 0.94
CA VAL A 85 -3.99 -4.62 0.68
C VAL A 85 -3.39 -5.59 1.71
N GLN A 86 -3.76 -5.46 2.99
CA GLN A 86 -3.34 -6.38 4.06
C GLN A 86 -3.81 -7.81 3.80
N HIS A 87 -5.06 -8.00 3.39
CA HIS A 87 -5.57 -9.32 3.02
C HIS A 87 -4.82 -9.91 1.82
N SER A 88 -4.46 -9.07 0.84
CA SER A 88 -3.63 -9.48 -0.29
C SER A 88 -2.22 -9.91 0.14
N LEU A 89 -1.59 -9.20 1.09
CA LEU A 89 -0.32 -9.59 1.70
C LEU A 89 -0.44 -10.94 2.42
N ALA A 90 -1.48 -11.14 3.24
CA ALA A 90 -1.69 -12.39 3.96
C ALA A 90 -1.87 -13.57 3.01
N ARG A 91 -2.62 -13.40 1.91
CA ARG A 91 -2.74 -14.42 0.85
C ARG A 91 -1.40 -14.71 0.18
N PHE A 92 -0.63 -13.66 -0.12
CA PHE A 92 0.69 -13.80 -0.71
C PHE A 92 1.62 -14.60 0.21
N GLN A 93 1.66 -14.27 1.51
CA GLN A 93 2.47 -14.99 2.50
C GLN A 93 2.00 -16.42 2.72
N LYS A 94 0.68 -16.68 2.73
CA LYS A 94 0.15 -18.04 2.82
C LYS A 94 0.57 -18.91 1.63
N LYS A 95 0.61 -18.33 0.43
CA LYS A 95 1.00 -19.04 -0.80
C LYS A 95 2.52 -19.24 -0.92
N ASN A 96 3.31 -18.27 -0.47
CA ASN A 96 4.75 -18.16 -0.75
C ASN A 96 5.64 -18.28 0.50
N GLY A 97 5.06 -18.32 1.69
CA GLY A 97 5.80 -18.48 2.93
C GLY A 97 6.38 -19.89 3.07
N PRO A 98 7.40 -20.07 3.94
CA PRO A 98 7.91 -21.39 4.24
C PRO A 98 6.77 -22.26 4.78
N LYS A 99 6.45 -23.33 4.05
CA LYS A 99 5.53 -24.36 4.54
C LYS A 99 6.31 -25.20 5.52
N VAL A 100 6.08 -24.97 6.82
CA VAL A 100 6.54 -25.92 7.83
C VAL A 100 5.71 -27.19 7.62
N MET A 101 6.34 -28.23 7.06
CA MET A 101 5.75 -29.56 7.08
C MET A 101 5.88 -30.06 8.51
N VAL A 102 4.75 -30.25 9.20
CA VAL A 102 4.66 -30.94 10.49
C VAL A 102 4.27 -32.37 10.21
#